data_AF-A0A847D9R2-F1
#
_entry.id   AF-A0A847D9R2-F1
#
_cell.length_a   1.000
_cell.length_b   1.000
_cell.length_c   1.000
_cell.angle_alpha   90.00
_cell.angle_beta   90.00
_cell.angle_gamma   90.00
#
_symmetry.space_group_name_H-M   'P 1'
#
loop_
_entity.id
_entity.type
_entity.pdbx_description
1 polymer ?
#
loop_
_entity_poly.entity_id
_entity_poly.type
_entity_poly.pdbx_seq_one_letter_code
_entity_poly.pdbx_strand_id
1 'polypeptide(L)'
;MKAIVLPADNPELLSPVSNWTSDYLMPVVNKPVAEHLIELLLENNIRDMIFILNHQPYETEQYFKMGERWGCNISYSLVREYHGAIDAISRIKNSIEEGFICFPVNMITNLDIASFFNFHNETLADLTLPVTPLEMKKPGLIKFRPFIMSHRALCLLTNIKRHIGIKEIIKNLSDVGLKSNTYRSEFHYSLIETVNDYVEVNRAILKGEISSITIPGKEIREGLWVGRNSFIDPETEIDTPVLIGENCSIRNSVSISEYSIIGDGVIVDSDSSIKRSIICEKTYVGTNTEINDSIVNQNFIFNLPEMSNLYVDDDTIIGNMEKNLFKEKLEKIFNIVVALFLFCLFTPVMLTLYIYHLLCPSKRYLDTITGYGGYGSRDMKGNPELSVLSQYHFKSSHSLISKLPGLINVIKGDIRLVGNSILSEEEIALLREDWQKVRLNAPTGLIHLWEIEKNPVSTWEERIVSENFYASTRSFRDDVRILFKYFFHIKNLSAENDHQRELGSGFLS
;
A
#
# COMPACT_ATOMS: atom_id res chain seq x y z
N MET A 1 -1.99 -33.52 -6.58
CA MET A 1 -2.29 -32.82 -5.31
C MET A 1 -2.12 -31.33 -5.51
N LYS A 2 -3.11 -30.53 -5.08
CA LYS A 2 -3.04 -29.05 -5.08
C LYS A 2 -2.59 -28.54 -3.71
N ALA A 3 -1.91 -27.38 -3.70
CA ALA A 3 -1.69 -26.62 -2.48
C ALA A 3 -2.68 -25.46 -2.36
N ILE A 4 -3.15 -25.18 -1.15
CA ILE A 4 -3.97 -24.02 -0.83
C ILE A 4 -3.18 -23.15 0.14
N VAL A 5 -2.95 -21.91 -0.26
CA VAL A 5 -2.22 -20.92 0.54
C VAL A 5 -3.23 -19.98 1.18
N LEU A 6 -3.15 -19.86 2.51
CA LEU A 6 -4.10 -19.13 3.34
C LEU A 6 -3.50 -17.79 3.79
N PRO A 7 -4.31 -16.73 3.90
CA PRO A 7 -3.86 -15.45 4.42
C PRO A 7 -3.53 -15.57 5.91
N ALA A 8 -2.85 -14.57 6.47
CA ALA A 8 -2.58 -14.53 7.90
C ALA A 8 -3.89 -14.32 8.69
N ASP A 9 -4.00 -14.97 9.87
CA ASP A 9 -5.23 -14.90 10.66
C ASP A 9 -5.47 -13.52 11.29
N ASN A 10 -4.40 -12.86 11.75
CA ASN A 10 -4.47 -11.57 12.46
C ASN A 10 -3.42 -10.57 11.91
N PRO A 11 -3.61 -10.02 10.70
CA PRO A 11 -2.64 -9.11 10.08
C PRO A 11 -2.44 -7.82 10.89
N GLU A 12 -3.40 -7.42 11.72
CA GLU A 12 -3.29 -6.23 12.58
C GLU A 12 -2.11 -6.30 13.58
N LEU A 13 -1.74 -7.51 14.02
CA LEU A 13 -0.61 -7.72 14.95
C LEU A 13 0.76 -7.53 14.27
N LEU A 14 0.80 -7.52 12.95
CA LEU A 14 1.98 -7.23 12.13
C LEU A 14 2.12 -5.74 11.78
N SER A 15 1.25 -4.87 12.31
CA SER A 15 1.37 -3.43 12.11
C SER A 15 2.69 -2.91 12.69
N PRO A 16 3.48 -2.12 11.94
CA PRO A 16 3.10 -1.40 10.72
C PRO A 16 3.35 -2.14 9.39
N VAL A 17 4.05 -3.28 9.40
CA VAL A 17 4.44 -4.00 8.17
C VAL A 17 3.23 -4.38 7.33
N SER A 18 2.16 -4.86 7.96
CA SER A 18 0.91 -5.20 7.29
C SER A 18 0.16 -4.00 6.69
N ASN A 19 0.47 -2.76 7.09
CA ASN A 19 -0.09 -1.56 6.45
C ASN A 19 0.65 -1.20 5.16
N TRP A 20 1.88 -1.69 4.99
CA TRP A 20 2.74 -1.34 3.87
C TRP A 20 2.66 -2.32 2.71
N THR A 21 2.32 -3.58 2.99
CA THR A 21 2.32 -4.65 2.00
C THR A 21 1.32 -5.74 2.37
N SER A 22 0.85 -6.49 1.38
CA SER A 22 0.08 -7.72 1.59
C SER A 22 0.88 -8.75 2.38
N ASP A 23 0.19 -9.58 3.18
CA ASP A 23 0.78 -10.70 3.94
C ASP A 23 1.61 -11.65 3.07
N TYR A 24 1.23 -11.78 1.79
CA TYR A 24 1.92 -12.61 0.80
C TYR A 24 3.25 -12.01 0.32
N LEU A 25 3.33 -10.68 0.32
CA LEU A 25 4.45 -9.90 -0.21
C LEU A 25 5.39 -9.39 0.89
N MET A 26 5.08 -9.65 2.16
CA MET A 26 5.94 -9.34 3.29
C MET A 26 7.36 -9.87 3.05
N PRO A 27 8.39 -8.98 3.02
CA PRO A 27 9.73 -9.38 2.59
C PRO A 27 10.50 -10.06 3.73
N VAL A 28 10.79 -11.35 3.57
CA VAL A 28 11.68 -12.11 4.47
C VAL A 28 12.99 -12.31 3.74
N VAL A 29 14.08 -11.78 4.30
CA VAL A 29 15.41 -11.68 3.68
C VAL A 29 15.34 -11.13 2.25
N ASN A 30 14.61 -10.01 2.10
CA ASN A 30 14.41 -9.28 0.84
C ASN A 30 13.72 -10.10 -0.27
N LYS A 31 12.98 -11.16 0.10
CA LYS A 31 12.16 -11.98 -0.79
C LYS A 31 10.75 -12.14 -0.19
N PRO A 32 9.66 -12.02 -0.97
CA PRO A 32 8.30 -12.24 -0.46
C PRO A 32 8.13 -13.57 0.29
N VAL A 33 7.43 -13.55 1.43
CA VAL A 33 7.19 -14.77 2.24
C VAL A 33 6.51 -15.88 1.45
N ALA A 34 5.56 -15.54 0.55
CA ALA A 34 4.90 -16.52 -0.30
C ALA A 34 5.84 -17.13 -1.35
N GLU A 35 6.92 -16.45 -1.74
CA GLU A 35 7.92 -17.01 -2.66
C GLU A 35 8.72 -18.13 -2.00
N HIS A 36 9.09 -17.98 -0.73
CA HIS A 36 9.74 -19.06 0.04
C HIS A 36 8.85 -20.31 0.12
N LEU A 37 7.54 -20.11 0.31
CA LEU A 37 6.57 -21.21 0.30
C LEU A 37 6.42 -21.84 -1.09
N ILE A 38 6.38 -21.03 -2.16
CA ILE A 38 6.37 -21.52 -3.54
C ILE A 38 7.61 -22.40 -3.76
N GLU A 39 8.82 -21.91 -3.44
CA GLU A 39 10.07 -22.68 -3.60
C GLU A 39 9.99 -24.04 -2.88
N LEU A 40 9.54 -24.06 -1.62
CA LEU A 40 9.33 -25.30 -0.86
C LEU A 40 8.35 -26.27 -1.53
N LEU A 41 7.22 -25.76 -2.03
CA LEU A 41 6.22 -26.57 -2.75
C LEU A 41 6.79 -27.12 -4.06
N LEU A 42 7.59 -26.32 -4.76
CA LEU A 42 8.19 -26.68 -6.02
C LEU A 42 9.27 -27.77 -5.89
N GLU A 43 10.08 -27.71 -4.85
CA GLU A 43 11.04 -28.77 -4.51
C GLU A 43 10.35 -30.12 -4.28
N ASN A 44 9.09 -30.09 -3.83
CA ASN A 44 8.26 -31.26 -3.59
C ASN A 44 7.30 -31.61 -4.75
N ASN A 45 7.56 -31.09 -5.96
CA ASN A 45 6.78 -31.32 -7.18
C ASN A 45 5.30 -30.90 -7.11
N ILE A 46 4.94 -29.97 -6.22
CA ILE A 46 3.61 -29.39 -6.18
C ILE A 46 3.61 -28.13 -7.04
N ARG A 47 2.93 -28.19 -8.19
CA ARG A 47 2.88 -27.12 -9.19
C ARG A 47 1.55 -26.37 -9.26
N ASP A 48 0.47 -26.92 -8.71
CA ASP A 48 -0.86 -26.29 -8.73
C ASP A 48 -1.20 -25.71 -7.36
N MET A 49 -1.40 -24.39 -7.31
CA MET A 49 -1.61 -23.64 -6.07
C MET A 49 -2.85 -22.75 -6.17
N ILE A 50 -3.59 -22.63 -5.07
CA ILE A 50 -4.72 -21.71 -4.93
C ILE A 50 -4.41 -20.74 -3.80
N PHE A 51 -4.27 -19.45 -4.12
CA PHE A 51 -4.02 -18.39 -3.16
C PHE A 51 -5.34 -17.77 -2.71
N ILE A 52 -5.60 -17.79 -1.41
CA ILE A 52 -6.78 -17.14 -0.83
C ILE A 52 -6.40 -15.75 -0.35
N LEU A 53 -6.78 -14.73 -1.10
CA LEU A 53 -6.39 -13.35 -0.83
C LEU A 53 -7.44 -12.63 0.01
N ASN A 54 -6.99 -11.79 0.95
CA ASN A 54 -7.82 -10.88 1.72
C ASN A 54 -7.28 -9.45 1.65
N HIS A 55 -6.17 -9.17 2.34
CA HIS A 55 -5.56 -7.84 2.40
C HIS A 55 -4.73 -7.52 1.13
N GLN A 56 -4.98 -6.35 0.51
CA GLN A 56 -4.29 -5.85 -0.69
C GLN A 56 -4.10 -6.91 -1.81
N PRO A 57 -5.19 -7.53 -2.31
CA PRO A 57 -5.10 -8.68 -3.22
C PRO A 57 -4.49 -8.32 -4.58
N TYR A 58 -4.73 -7.09 -5.05
CA TYR A 58 -4.26 -6.63 -6.37
C TYR A 58 -2.74 -6.67 -6.49
N GLU A 59 -2.02 -6.23 -5.47
CA GLU A 59 -0.54 -6.21 -5.48
C GLU A 59 0.02 -7.63 -5.58
N THR A 60 -0.56 -8.55 -4.80
CA THR A 60 -0.20 -9.98 -4.82
C THR A 60 -0.48 -10.61 -6.19
N GLU A 61 -1.63 -10.33 -6.81
CA GLU A 61 -1.96 -10.82 -8.16
C GLU A 61 -1.00 -10.26 -9.22
N GLN A 62 -0.64 -8.97 -9.15
CA GLN A 62 0.29 -8.35 -10.08
C GLN A 62 1.70 -8.94 -9.96
N TYR A 63 2.14 -9.25 -8.75
CA TYR A 63 3.48 -9.80 -8.49
C TYR A 63 3.59 -11.27 -8.93
N PHE A 64 2.69 -12.14 -8.46
CA PHE A 64 2.76 -13.58 -8.70
C PHE A 64 2.18 -14.00 -10.06
N LYS A 65 1.24 -13.22 -10.62
CA LYS A 65 0.53 -13.54 -11.87
C LYS A 65 0.00 -14.99 -11.84
N MET A 66 0.06 -15.72 -12.95
CA MET A 66 -0.40 -17.11 -12.98
C MET A 66 0.68 -18.11 -12.52
N GLY A 67 1.80 -17.66 -11.93
CA GLY A 67 2.90 -18.54 -11.50
C GLY A 67 3.89 -18.94 -12.59
N GLU A 68 3.71 -18.47 -13.82
CA GLU A 68 4.53 -18.83 -14.99
C GLU A 68 6.04 -18.62 -14.77
N ARG A 69 6.42 -17.56 -14.01
CA ARG A 69 7.81 -17.25 -13.65
C ARG A 69 8.53 -18.42 -12.96
N TRP A 70 7.79 -19.24 -12.22
CA TRP A 70 8.32 -20.39 -11.50
C TRP A 70 7.98 -21.74 -12.17
N GLY A 71 7.30 -21.72 -13.31
CA GLY A 71 6.80 -22.93 -13.96
C GLY A 71 5.69 -23.64 -13.16
N CYS A 72 4.88 -22.88 -12.41
CA CYS A 72 3.73 -23.37 -11.66
C CYS A 72 2.44 -22.67 -12.11
N ASN A 73 1.31 -23.13 -11.58
CA ASN A 73 -0.02 -22.60 -11.86
C ASN A 73 -0.61 -22.05 -10.56
N ILE A 74 -0.83 -20.74 -10.52
CA ILE A 74 -1.43 -20.04 -9.37
C ILE A 74 -2.80 -19.54 -9.79
N SER A 75 -3.83 -19.94 -9.03
CA SER A 75 -5.17 -19.37 -9.12
C SER A 75 -5.53 -18.62 -7.83
N TYR A 76 -6.48 -17.68 -7.93
CA TYR A 76 -6.79 -16.76 -6.85
C TYR A 76 -8.26 -16.88 -6.41
N SER A 77 -8.49 -16.74 -5.11
CA SER A 77 -9.82 -16.62 -4.52
C SER A 77 -9.85 -15.48 -3.52
N LEU A 78 -10.67 -14.47 -3.78
CA LEU A 78 -10.80 -13.30 -2.90
C LEU A 78 -11.79 -13.54 -1.77
N VAL A 79 -11.40 -13.13 -0.56
CA VAL A 79 -12.21 -13.20 0.66
C VAL A 79 -12.16 -11.84 1.35
N ARG A 80 -13.30 -11.13 1.37
CA ARG A 80 -13.42 -9.80 2.00
C ARG A 80 -13.38 -9.86 3.53
N GLU A 81 -13.99 -10.88 4.11
CA GLU A 81 -14.02 -11.11 5.56
C GLU A 81 -13.49 -12.51 5.82
N TYR A 82 -12.29 -12.60 6.37
CA TYR A 82 -11.64 -13.87 6.65
C TYR A 82 -12.05 -14.37 8.04
N HIS A 83 -12.89 -15.39 8.05
CA HIS A 83 -13.45 -16.01 9.26
C HIS A 83 -12.70 -17.29 9.68
N GLY A 84 -11.51 -17.51 9.11
CA GLY A 84 -10.64 -18.66 9.35
C GLY A 84 -10.50 -19.59 8.14
N ALA A 85 -9.54 -20.50 8.23
CA ALA A 85 -9.12 -21.38 7.14
C ALA A 85 -10.27 -22.21 6.53
N ILE A 86 -11.13 -22.81 7.35
CA ILE A 86 -12.21 -23.68 6.84
C ILE A 86 -13.28 -22.88 6.12
N ASP A 87 -13.65 -21.68 6.60
CA ASP A 87 -14.59 -20.81 5.87
C ASP A 87 -14.01 -20.41 4.51
N ALA A 88 -12.73 -20.03 4.48
CA ALA A 88 -12.03 -19.69 3.26
C ALA A 88 -11.99 -20.86 2.25
N ILE A 89 -11.59 -22.06 2.69
CA ILE A 89 -11.51 -23.25 1.82
C ILE A 89 -12.91 -23.70 1.36
N SER A 90 -13.95 -23.53 2.18
CA SER A 90 -15.32 -23.91 1.82
C SER A 90 -15.83 -23.19 0.57
N ARG A 91 -15.35 -21.97 0.31
CA ARG A 91 -15.74 -21.15 -0.85
C ARG A 91 -15.16 -21.68 -2.16
N ILE A 92 -14.02 -22.37 -2.11
CA ILE A 92 -13.34 -22.97 -3.26
C ILE A 92 -13.57 -24.47 -3.38
N LYS A 93 -14.50 -25.04 -2.60
CA LYS A 93 -14.82 -26.47 -2.58
C LYS A 93 -15.06 -27.06 -3.99
N ASN A 94 -15.73 -26.33 -4.87
CA ASN A 94 -16.04 -26.79 -6.23
C ASN A 94 -14.81 -26.86 -7.15
N SER A 95 -13.68 -26.23 -6.76
CA SER A 95 -12.43 -26.23 -7.52
C SER A 95 -11.43 -27.30 -7.05
N ILE A 96 -11.79 -28.06 -6.02
CA ILE A 96 -10.96 -29.07 -5.37
C ILE A 96 -11.65 -30.42 -5.56
N GLU A 97 -11.05 -31.32 -6.34
CA GLU A 97 -11.61 -32.67 -6.60
C GLU A 97 -10.92 -33.77 -5.78
N GLU A 98 -9.66 -33.54 -5.40
CA GLU A 98 -8.80 -34.49 -4.70
C GLU A 98 -8.39 -33.97 -3.30
N GLY A 99 -7.60 -34.77 -2.57
CA GLY A 99 -6.93 -34.29 -1.36
C GLY A 99 -5.96 -33.14 -1.66
N PHE A 100 -5.82 -32.24 -0.70
CA PHE A 100 -5.01 -31.02 -0.82
C PHE A 100 -4.19 -30.79 0.43
N ILE A 101 -3.11 -30.03 0.27
CA ILE A 101 -2.31 -29.53 1.38
C ILE A 101 -2.58 -28.04 1.58
N CYS A 102 -2.76 -27.63 2.83
CA CYS A 102 -2.92 -26.22 3.20
C CYS A 102 -1.66 -25.70 3.85
N PHE A 103 -1.29 -24.45 3.57
CA PHE A 103 -0.23 -23.72 4.24
C PHE A 103 -0.69 -22.31 4.62
N PRO A 104 -0.41 -21.84 5.85
CA PRO A 104 -0.45 -20.41 6.13
C PRO A 104 0.69 -19.71 5.38
N VAL A 105 0.40 -18.57 4.75
CA VAL A 105 1.39 -17.85 3.94
C VAL A 105 2.53 -17.27 4.78
N ASN A 106 2.24 -16.87 6.02
CA ASN A 106 3.18 -16.24 6.94
C ASN A 106 4.10 -17.25 7.67
N MET A 107 4.29 -18.45 7.12
CA MET A 107 5.08 -19.51 7.73
C MET A 107 6.34 -19.81 6.92
N ILE A 108 7.46 -19.83 7.62
CA ILE A 108 8.74 -20.31 7.13
C ILE A 108 8.99 -21.70 7.69
N THR A 109 9.30 -22.69 6.85
CA THR A 109 9.54 -24.06 7.32
C THR A 109 10.39 -24.87 6.35
N ASN A 110 11.05 -25.91 6.88
CA ASN A 110 11.77 -26.93 6.13
C ASN A 110 11.06 -28.31 6.18
N LEU A 111 9.75 -28.33 6.39
CA LEU A 111 8.96 -29.55 6.46
C LEU A 111 9.14 -30.39 5.18
N ASP A 112 9.53 -31.66 5.34
CA ASP A 112 9.54 -32.63 4.25
C ASP A 112 8.11 -32.99 3.84
N ILE A 113 7.62 -32.32 2.79
CA ILE A 113 6.26 -32.48 2.29
C ILE A 113 6.06 -33.88 1.67
N ALA A 114 7.09 -34.44 1.03
CA ALA A 114 6.99 -35.76 0.42
C ALA A 114 6.73 -36.85 1.47
N SER A 115 7.52 -36.87 2.56
CA SER A 115 7.30 -37.81 3.66
C SER A 115 5.97 -37.58 4.38
N PHE A 116 5.58 -36.31 4.56
CA PHE A 116 4.29 -35.95 5.15
C PHE A 116 3.11 -36.45 4.31
N PHE A 117 3.18 -36.31 2.99
CA PHE A 117 2.16 -36.78 2.06
C PHE A 117 2.08 -38.31 1.99
N ASN A 118 3.23 -39.00 1.96
CA ASN A 118 3.27 -40.45 1.96
C ASN A 118 2.61 -41.03 3.22
N PHE A 119 2.90 -40.46 4.39
CA PHE A 119 2.26 -40.86 5.65
C PHE A 119 0.74 -40.65 5.63
N HIS A 120 0.26 -39.55 5.05
CA HIS A 120 -1.18 -39.30 4.89
C HIS A 120 -1.85 -40.40 4.06
N ASN A 121 -1.25 -40.76 2.93
CA ASN A 121 -1.78 -41.79 2.03
C ASN A 121 -1.74 -43.19 2.65
N GLU A 122 -0.66 -43.56 3.34
CA GLU A 122 -0.51 -44.86 4.00
C GLU A 122 -1.53 -45.05 5.13
N THR A 123 -1.80 -43.98 5.89
CA THR A 123 -2.72 -44.06 7.02
C THR A 123 -4.19 -43.92 6.65
N LEU A 124 -4.49 -43.54 5.39
CA LEU A 124 -5.84 -43.28 4.88
C LEU A 124 -6.66 -42.35 5.82
N ALA A 125 -5.99 -41.34 6.35
CA ALA A 125 -6.60 -40.35 7.22
C ALA A 125 -7.37 -39.30 6.40
N ASP A 126 -8.39 -38.70 6.99
CA ASP A 126 -9.13 -37.59 6.40
C ASP A 126 -8.49 -36.23 6.70
N LEU A 127 -7.75 -36.15 7.81
CA LEU A 127 -6.94 -34.99 8.19
C LEU A 127 -5.59 -35.49 8.74
N THR A 128 -4.49 -34.87 8.32
CA THR A 128 -3.17 -35.14 8.92
C THR A 128 -2.46 -33.84 9.25
N LEU A 129 -1.90 -33.78 10.47
CA LEU A 129 -1.20 -32.61 11.01
C LEU A 129 0.25 -32.97 11.35
N PRO A 130 1.25 -32.19 10.92
CA PRO A 130 2.63 -32.38 11.32
C PRO A 130 2.86 -31.85 12.75
N VAL A 131 3.60 -32.58 13.57
CA VAL A 131 3.89 -32.21 14.96
C VAL A 131 5.36 -32.49 15.28
N THR A 132 6.03 -31.51 15.89
CA THR A 132 7.40 -31.68 16.39
C THR A 132 7.41 -32.45 17.72
N PRO A 133 8.50 -33.16 18.04
CA PRO A 133 8.58 -33.90 19.32
C PRO A 133 8.48 -33.02 20.57
N LEU A 134 8.86 -31.73 20.47
CA LEU A 134 8.69 -30.76 21.55
C LEU A 134 7.21 -30.48 21.84
N GLU A 135 6.40 -30.35 20.80
CA GLU A 135 4.99 -30.00 20.93
C GLU A 135 4.10 -31.16 21.33
N MET A 136 4.50 -32.39 21.00
CA MET A 136 3.87 -33.59 21.59
C MET A 136 3.93 -33.57 23.13
N LYS A 137 4.98 -32.97 23.71
CA LYS A 137 5.11 -32.83 25.17
C LYS A 137 4.28 -31.66 25.72
N LYS A 138 3.81 -30.73 24.88
CA LYS A 138 3.02 -29.53 25.24
C LYS A 138 1.85 -29.29 24.25
N PRO A 139 0.79 -30.12 24.26
CA PRO A 139 -0.31 -30.08 23.28
C PRO A 139 -1.17 -28.80 23.31
N GLY A 140 -1.01 -27.95 24.33
CA GLY A 140 -1.67 -26.64 24.39
C GLY A 140 -1.13 -25.62 23.37
N LEU A 141 0.03 -25.88 22.76
CA LEU A 141 0.80 -24.94 21.95
C LEU A 141 0.57 -25.06 20.43
N ILE A 142 -0.33 -25.93 19.98
CA ILE A 142 -0.58 -26.15 18.54
C ILE A 142 -1.32 -24.94 17.97
N LYS A 143 -0.56 -23.92 17.56
CA LYS A 143 -1.01 -22.83 16.68
C LYS A 143 -1.17 -23.38 15.26
N PHE A 144 -1.97 -22.71 14.43
CA PHE A 144 -2.31 -23.16 13.07
C PHE A 144 -1.06 -23.55 12.25
N ARG A 145 -1.10 -24.71 11.59
CA ARG A 145 0.04 -25.34 10.87
C ARG A 145 -0.44 -25.87 9.53
N PRO A 146 0.47 -26.20 8.60
CA PRO A 146 0.08 -26.93 7.42
C PRO A 146 -0.64 -28.22 7.78
N PHE A 147 -1.59 -28.59 6.94
CA PHE A 147 -2.35 -29.82 7.09
C PHE A 147 -2.70 -30.40 5.74
N ILE A 148 -2.84 -31.72 5.69
CA ILE A 148 -3.39 -32.41 4.50
C ILE A 148 -4.80 -32.83 4.83
N MET A 149 -5.74 -32.55 3.92
CA MET A 149 -7.15 -32.87 4.10
C MET A 149 -7.71 -33.57 2.85
N SER A 150 -8.55 -34.59 3.08
CA SER A 150 -9.27 -35.28 2.02
C SER A 150 -10.45 -34.43 1.51
N HIS A 151 -10.81 -34.58 0.23
CA HIS A 151 -12.00 -33.93 -0.33
C HIS A 151 -13.29 -34.30 0.45
N ARG A 152 -13.35 -35.53 0.98
CA ARG A 152 -14.45 -36.01 1.83
C ARG A 152 -14.56 -35.22 3.13
N ALA A 153 -13.45 -34.97 3.83
CA ALA A 153 -13.44 -34.16 5.04
C ALA A 153 -13.93 -32.74 4.75
N LEU A 154 -13.43 -32.12 3.68
CA LEU A 154 -13.88 -30.79 3.27
C LEU A 154 -15.40 -30.77 3.06
N CYS A 155 -15.95 -31.77 2.36
CA CYS A 155 -17.37 -31.85 2.07
C CYS A 155 -18.27 -31.87 3.31
N LEU A 156 -17.80 -32.50 4.39
CA LEU A 156 -18.55 -32.64 5.64
C LEU A 156 -18.36 -31.42 6.56
N LEU A 157 -17.15 -30.83 6.57
CA LEU A 157 -16.83 -29.65 7.37
C LEU A 157 -17.58 -28.40 6.89
N THR A 158 -17.89 -28.26 5.60
CA THR A 158 -18.64 -27.10 5.08
C THR A 158 -20.05 -26.95 5.66
N ASN A 159 -20.60 -28.00 6.29
CA ASN A 159 -21.93 -27.95 6.91
C ASN A 159 -21.90 -27.50 8.38
N ILE A 160 -20.71 -27.30 8.95
CA ILE A 160 -20.51 -26.90 10.35
C ILE A 160 -20.22 -25.38 10.40
N LYS A 161 -20.64 -24.69 11.47
CA LYS A 161 -20.62 -23.22 11.61
C LYS A 161 -19.27 -22.57 11.24
N ARG A 162 -19.32 -21.32 10.77
CA ARG A 162 -18.24 -20.57 10.10
C ARG A 162 -17.03 -20.13 10.94
N HIS A 163 -16.93 -20.50 12.23
CA HIS A 163 -15.82 -20.06 13.11
C HIS A 163 -15.35 -21.17 14.02
N ILE A 164 -14.37 -21.95 13.57
CA ILE A 164 -13.93 -23.16 14.27
C ILE A 164 -12.42 -23.23 14.18
N GLY A 165 -11.74 -23.18 15.34
CA GLY A 165 -10.30 -23.39 15.43
C GLY A 165 -9.93 -24.88 15.27
N ILE A 166 -8.67 -25.21 14.98
CA ILE A 166 -8.23 -26.59 14.71
C ILE A 166 -8.64 -27.61 15.77
N LYS A 167 -8.61 -27.26 17.07
CA LYS A 167 -9.05 -28.18 18.14
C LYS A 167 -10.51 -28.58 17.98
N GLU A 168 -11.34 -27.63 17.59
CA GLU A 168 -12.76 -27.84 17.35
C GLU A 168 -12.98 -28.52 15.99
N ILE A 169 -12.13 -28.28 14.98
CA ILE A 169 -12.10 -29.07 13.74
C ILE A 169 -11.83 -30.53 14.05
N ILE A 170 -10.76 -30.86 14.79
CA ILE A 170 -10.40 -32.24 15.16
C ILE A 170 -11.55 -32.91 15.92
N LYS A 171 -12.14 -32.19 16.89
CA LYS A 171 -13.30 -32.69 17.64
C LYS A 171 -14.50 -32.97 16.72
N ASN A 172 -14.86 -32.00 15.88
CA ASN A 172 -15.98 -32.15 14.95
C ASN A 172 -15.72 -33.25 13.91
N LEU A 173 -14.48 -33.45 13.47
CA LEU A 173 -14.10 -34.55 12.59
C LEU A 173 -14.34 -35.89 13.28
N SER A 174 -13.95 -36.04 14.55
CA SER A 174 -14.22 -37.27 15.30
C SER A 174 -15.72 -37.51 15.51
N ASP A 175 -16.50 -36.45 15.75
CA ASP A 175 -17.95 -36.54 15.93
C ASP A 175 -18.67 -37.00 14.65
N VAL A 176 -18.10 -36.71 13.48
CA VAL A 176 -18.62 -37.10 12.15
C VAL A 176 -17.98 -38.41 11.63
N GLY A 177 -17.14 -39.06 12.45
CA GLY A 177 -16.51 -40.36 12.14
C GLY A 177 -15.36 -40.29 11.13
N LEU A 178 -14.75 -39.11 10.96
CA LEU A 178 -13.57 -38.92 10.11
C LEU A 178 -12.28 -39.19 10.89
N LYS A 179 -11.28 -39.74 10.21
CA LYS A 179 -10.00 -40.12 10.84
C LYS A 179 -9.03 -38.95 10.81
N SER A 180 -8.50 -38.54 11.95
CA SER A 180 -7.39 -37.59 12.03
C SER A 180 -6.13 -38.28 12.53
N ASN A 181 -4.97 -37.92 11.97
CA ASN A 181 -3.67 -38.44 12.35
C ASN A 181 -2.64 -37.34 12.55
N THR A 182 -1.58 -37.65 13.29
CA THR A 182 -0.44 -36.76 13.51
C THR A 182 0.82 -37.36 12.90
N TYR A 183 1.47 -36.59 12.03
CA TYR A 183 2.74 -36.93 11.42
C TYR A 183 3.87 -36.39 12.30
N ARG A 184 4.65 -37.29 12.89
CA ARG A 184 5.75 -36.91 13.78
C ARG A 184 7.04 -36.76 12.97
N SER A 185 7.61 -35.56 12.95
CA SER A 185 8.89 -35.29 12.30
C SER A 185 9.65 -34.17 13.02
N GLU A 186 10.97 -34.20 12.93
CA GLU A 186 11.85 -33.11 13.37
C GLU A 186 11.99 -32.12 12.20
N PHE A 187 11.37 -30.96 12.33
CA PHE A 187 11.45 -29.87 11.35
C PHE A 187 11.43 -28.51 12.07
N HIS A 188 12.08 -27.53 11.47
CA HIS A 188 12.01 -26.14 11.88
C HIS A 188 10.78 -25.49 11.26
N TYR A 189 10.12 -24.64 12.05
CA TYR A 189 9.15 -23.71 11.53
C TYR A 189 9.13 -22.43 12.37
N SER A 190 8.81 -21.33 11.70
CA SER A 190 8.55 -20.04 12.31
C SER A 190 7.30 -19.44 11.69
N LEU A 191 6.36 -19.02 12.54
CA LEU A 191 5.13 -18.35 12.13
C LEU A 191 5.25 -16.86 12.44
N ILE A 192 5.08 -16.01 11.43
CA ILE A 192 5.25 -14.57 11.55
C ILE A 192 3.88 -13.97 11.91
N GLU A 193 3.59 -13.81 13.20
CA GLU A 193 2.32 -13.26 13.69
C GLU A 193 2.46 -11.82 14.21
N THR A 194 3.68 -11.45 14.65
CA THR A 194 3.99 -10.12 15.19
C THR A 194 5.21 -9.52 14.50
N VAL A 195 5.41 -8.21 14.65
CA VAL A 195 6.61 -7.54 14.14
C VAL A 195 7.90 -8.10 14.76
N ASN A 196 7.85 -8.54 16.01
CA ASN A 196 8.99 -9.17 16.65
C ASN A 196 9.31 -10.52 15.99
N ASP A 197 8.29 -11.33 15.69
CA ASP A 197 8.49 -12.60 14.96
C ASP A 197 9.10 -12.35 13.58
N TYR A 198 8.64 -11.29 12.90
CA TYR A 198 9.18 -10.88 11.60
C TYR A 198 10.68 -10.56 11.67
N VAL A 199 11.11 -9.80 12.68
CA VAL A 199 12.54 -9.47 12.88
C VAL A 199 13.35 -10.70 13.28
N GLU A 200 12.83 -11.53 14.19
CA GLU A 200 13.52 -12.72 14.67
C GLU A 200 13.69 -13.78 13.58
N VAL A 201 12.69 -13.97 12.70
CA VAL A 201 12.81 -14.88 11.54
C VAL A 201 13.90 -14.42 10.60
N ASN A 202 13.94 -13.12 10.27
CA ASN A 202 14.99 -12.55 9.43
C ASN A 202 16.39 -12.77 10.04
N ARG A 203 16.53 -12.54 11.35
CA ARG A 203 17.78 -12.80 12.10
C ARG A 203 18.17 -14.28 12.07
N ALA A 204 17.23 -15.18 12.33
CA ALA A 204 17.47 -16.62 12.34
C ALA A 204 17.94 -17.14 10.97
N ILE A 205 17.37 -16.62 9.88
CA ILE A 205 17.81 -16.95 8.52
C ILE A 205 19.23 -16.45 8.27
N LEU A 206 19.53 -15.19 8.60
CA LEU A 206 20.89 -14.62 8.43
C LEU A 206 21.95 -15.35 9.26
N LYS A 207 21.60 -15.89 10.43
CA LYS A 207 22.48 -16.73 11.26
C LYS A 207 22.70 -18.14 10.69
N GLY A 208 21.91 -18.56 9.71
CA GLY A 208 21.90 -19.92 9.19
C GLY A 208 21.17 -20.93 10.08
N GLU A 209 20.35 -20.49 11.05
CA GLU A 209 19.53 -21.37 11.88
C GLU A 209 18.41 -22.06 11.06
N ILE A 210 17.99 -21.43 9.96
CA ILE A 210 17.00 -21.94 9.00
C ILE A 210 17.67 -22.19 7.65
N SER A 211 18.40 -23.30 7.53
CA SER A 211 19.26 -23.60 6.39
C SER A 211 18.54 -23.97 5.08
N SER A 212 17.20 -24.12 5.11
CA SER A 212 16.41 -24.44 3.92
C SER A 212 16.07 -23.21 3.07
N ILE A 213 16.35 -22.01 3.56
CA ILE A 213 16.05 -20.77 2.84
C ILE A 213 17.27 -20.31 2.06
N THR A 214 17.04 -20.02 0.78
CA THR A 214 18.05 -19.39 -0.07
C THR A 214 17.97 -17.87 0.09
N ILE A 215 19.03 -17.28 0.64
CA ILE A 215 19.19 -15.83 0.74
C ILE A 215 19.52 -15.28 -0.66
N PRO A 216 18.81 -14.25 -1.15
CA PRO A 216 19.09 -13.66 -2.46
C PRO A 216 20.46 -12.95 -2.49
N GLY A 217 21.04 -12.89 -3.68
CA GLY A 217 22.35 -12.28 -3.90
C GLY A 217 23.52 -13.28 -3.84
N LYS A 218 24.73 -12.77 -4.04
CA LYS A 218 25.96 -13.55 -3.94
C LYS A 218 26.60 -13.30 -2.58
N GLU A 219 26.95 -14.37 -1.88
CA GLU A 219 27.81 -14.27 -0.70
C GLU A 219 29.23 -13.90 -1.14
N ILE A 220 29.66 -12.67 -0.84
CA ILE A 220 30.99 -12.16 -1.24
C ILE A 220 32.06 -12.59 -0.23
N ARG A 221 31.68 -12.65 1.05
CA ARG A 221 32.45 -13.19 2.17
C ARG A 221 31.47 -13.77 3.21
N GLU A 222 31.98 -14.56 4.14
CA GLU A 222 31.17 -15.23 5.17
C GLU A 222 30.19 -14.27 5.84
N GLY A 223 28.88 -14.55 5.68
CA GLY A 223 27.79 -13.76 6.27
C GLY A 223 27.47 -12.44 5.55
N LEU A 224 28.08 -12.13 4.40
CA LEU A 224 27.76 -10.93 3.61
C LEU A 224 27.19 -11.30 2.25
N TRP A 225 25.88 -11.10 2.08
CA TRP A 225 25.18 -11.29 0.82
C TRP A 225 24.95 -9.96 0.14
N VAL A 226 25.26 -9.89 -1.16
CA VAL A 226 25.11 -8.67 -1.95
C VAL A 226 24.39 -8.97 -3.26
N GLY A 227 23.33 -8.21 -3.54
CA GLY A 227 22.55 -8.24 -4.75
C GLY A 227 23.28 -7.68 -5.97
N ARG A 228 22.68 -7.86 -7.15
CA ARG A 228 23.27 -7.40 -8.42
C ARG A 228 23.22 -5.89 -8.53
N ASN A 229 24.16 -5.31 -9.29
CA ASN A 229 24.26 -3.87 -9.56
C ASN A 229 24.34 -2.98 -8.31
N SER A 230 24.74 -3.55 -7.18
CA SER A 230 24.92 -2.80 -5.95
C SER A 230 26.36 -2.29 -5.85
N PHE A 231 26.48 -1.01 -5.50
CA PHE A 231 27.76 -0.35 -5.26
C PHE A 231 27.96 -0.19 -3.75
N ILE A 232 29.11 -0.65 -3.27
CA ILE A 232 29.53 -0.49 -1.88
C ILE A 232 30.87 0.24 -1.91
N ASP A 233 30.95 1.37 -1.22
CA ASP A 233 32.18 2.13 -1.13
C ASP A 233 33.26 1.36 -0.34
N PRO A 234 34.55 1.40 -0.73
CA PRO A 234 35.62 0.69 -0.03
C PRO A 234 35.83 1.10 1.43
N GLU A 235 35.42 2.32 1.81
CA GLU A 235 35.53 2.83 3.19
C GLU A 235 34.35 2.38 4.08
N THR A 236 33.36 1.67 3.52
CA THR A 236 32.22 1.16 4.30
C THR A 236 32.66 0.05 5.26
N GLU A 237 32.34 0.22 6.55
CA GLU A 237 32.51 -0.81 7.57
C GLU A 237 31.26 -1.68 7.64
N ILE A 238 31.43 -3.00 7.51
CA ILE A 238 30.31 -3.95 7.55
C ILE A 238 30.64 -5.06 8.54
N ASP A 239 29.79 -5.21 9.57
CA ASP A 239 29.84 -6.32 10.52
C ASP A 239 28.78 -7.36 10.16
N THR A 240 29.20 -8.59 9.86
CA THR A 240 28.32 -9.66 9.38
C THR A 240 27.62 -10.40 10.53
N PRO A 241 26.42 -11.00 10.32
CA PRO A 241 25.76 -11.21 9.03
C PRO A 241 24.93 -10.02 8.54
N VAL A 242 25.01 -9.70 7.25
CA VAL A 242 24.31 -8.58 6.58
C VAL A 242 23.85 -8.99 5.19
N LEU A 243 22.65 -8.58 4.82
CA LEU A 243 22.12 -8.69 3.45
C LEU A 243 21.99 -7.31 2.82
N ILE A 244 22.56 -7.13 1.64
CA ILE A 244 22.38 -5.95 0.79
C ILE A 244 21.66 -6.38 -0.49
N GLY A 245 20.51 -5.77 -0.77
CA GLY A 245 19.69 -6.01 -1.95
C GLY A 245 20.34 -5.62 -3.26
N GLU A 246 19.56 -5.70 -4.34
CA GLU A 246 19.96 -5.31 -5.69
C GLU A 246 19.83 -3.80 -5.91
N ASN A 247 20.67 -3.25 -6.80
CA ASN A 247 20.66 -1.84 -7.19
C ASN A 247 20.83 -0.86 -6.02
N CYS A 248 21.54 -1.29 -4.97
CA CYS A 248 21.80 -0.44 -3.81
C CYS A 248 23.04 0.44 -4.04
N SER A 249 23.05 1.63 -3.43
CA SER A 249 24.22 2.52 -3.41
C SER A 249 24.58 2.86 -1.98
N ILE A 250 25.65 2.26 -1.48
CA ILE A 250 26.21 2.55 -0.16
C ILE A 250 27.41 3.49 -0.35
N ARG A 251 27.34 4.68 0.28
CA ARG A 251 28.35 5.73 0.15
C ARG A 251 29.50 5.56 1.15
N ASN A 252 30.47 6.47 1.11
CA ASN A 252 31.68 6.43 1.92
C ASN A 252 31.38 6.62 3.41
N SER A 253 32.26 6.09 4.26
CA SER A 253 32.16 6.18 5.73
C SER A 253 30.86 5.62 6.34
N VAL A 254 30.13 4.78 5.61
CA VAL A 254 28.92 4.13 6.15
C VAL A 254 29.30 2.95 7.04
N SER A 255 28.61 2.78 8.16
CA SER A 255 28.73 1.60 9.02
C SER A 255 27.44 0.79 9.02
N ILE A 256 27.54 -0.52 8.69
CA ILE A 256 26.41 -1.45 8.69
C ILE A 256 26.72 -2.58 9.66
N SER A 257 25.95 -2.68 10.74
CA SER A 257 26.15 -3.74 11.74
C SER A 257 25.38 -5.01 11.43
N GLU A 258 25.68 -6.05 12.18
CA GLU A 258 25.08 -7.36 12.09
C GLU A 258 23.55 -7.34 12.18
N TYR A 259 22.93 -8.32 11.53
CA TYR A 259 21.48 -8.47 11.41
C TYR A 259 20.76 -7.34 10.66
N SER A 260 21.51 -6.48 9.98
CA SER A 260 20.92 -5.46 9.12
C SER A 260 20.57 -6.03 7.75
N ILE A 261 19.38 -5.69 7.26
CA ILE A 261 18.91 -6.04 5.92
C ILE A 261 18.64 -4.76 5.16
N ILE A 262 19.31 -4.58 4.04
CA ILE A 262 19.11 -3.46 3.13
C ILE A 262 18.34 -3.97 1.93
N GLY A 263 17.13 -3.47 1.73
CA GLY A 263 16.25 -3.86 0.62
C GLY A 263 16.70 -3.33 -0.73
N ASP A 264 16.01 -3.74 -1.79
CA ASP A 264 16.37 -3.36 -3.17
C ASP A 264 16.25 -1.86 -3.44
N GLY A 265 17.16 -1.31 -4.23
CA GLY A 265 17.13 0.09 -4.67
C GLY A 265 17.32 1.10 -3.55
N VAL A 266 17.91 0.69 -2.41
CA VAL A 266 18.19 1.57 -1.29
C VAL A 266 19.47 2.37 -1.53
N ILE A 267 19.44 3.65 -1.15
CA ILE A 267 20.64 4.50 -1.12
C ILE A 267 20.92 4.84 0.35
N VAL A 268 22.15 4.58 0.79
CA VAL A 268 22.64 4.99 2.11
C VAL A 268 23.76 5.99 1.89
N ASP A 269 23.50 7.24 2.24
CA ASP A 269 24.44 8.34 2.06
C ASP A 269 25.51 8.36 3.16
N SER A 270 26.50 9.22 2.96
CA SER A 270 27.79 9.20 3.65
C SER A 270 27.66 9.44 5.15
N ASP A 271 28.61 8.90 5.91
CA ASP A 271 28.72 9.08 7.37
C ASP A 271 27.49 8.57 8.17
N SER A 272 26.68 7.70 7.57
CA SER A 272 25.48 7.13 8.21
C SER A 272 25.76 5.76 8.85
N SER A 273 24.95 5.40 9.85
CA SER A 273 25.07 4.12 10.54
C SER A 273 23.74 3.36 10.60
N ILE A 274 23.78 2.07 10.30
CA ILE A 274 22.62 1.18 10.32
C ILE A 274 22.96 -0.01 11.21
N LYS A 275 22.19 -0.22 12.28
CA LYS A 275 22.44 -1.29 13.25
C LYS A 275 21.20 -2.11 13.53
N ARG A 276 21.31 -3.43 13.36
CA ARG A 276 20.24 -4.43 13.61
C ARG A 276 18.87 -4.02 13.06
N SER A 277 18.87 -3.40 11.88
CA SER A 277 17.70 -2.74 11.31
C SER A 277 17.33 -3.29 9.93
N ILE A 278 16.05 -3.25 9.59
CA ILE A 278 15.55 -3.66 8.28
C ILE A 278 15.17 -2.40 7.52
N ILE A 279 15.90 -2.09 6.46
CA ILE A 279 15.60 -0.98 5.55
C ILE A 279 14.87 -1.56 4.35
N CYS A 280 13.60 -1.23 4.17
CA CYS A 280 12.78 -1.70 3.07
C CYS A 280 13.21 -1.07 1.74
N GLU A 281 12.79 -1.69 0.65
CA GLU A 281 13.13 -1.28 -0.71
C GLU A 281 12.84 0.19 -1.00
N LYS A 282 13.62 0.78 -1.91
CA LYS A 282 13.44 2.14 -2.45
C LYS A 282 13.41 3.23 -1.36
N THR A 283 14.11 2.97 -0.26
CA THR A 283 14.32 3.94 0.83
C THR A 283 15.62 4.70 0.59
N TYR A 284 15.57 6.01 0.75
CA TYR A 284 16.75 6.87 0.85
C TYR A 284 17.10 7.06 2.33
N VAL A 285 18.35 6.84 2.72
CA VAL A 285 18.90 7.19 4.04
C VAL A 285 19.91 8.31 3.83
N GLY A 286 19.63 9.47 4.42
CA GLY A 286 20.41 10.69 4.27
C GLY A 286 21.77 10.64 4.95
N THR A 287 22.57 11.70 4.75
CA THR A 287 23.91 11.85 5.32
C THR A 287 23.84 11.94 6.85
N ASN A 288 24.84 11.42 7.57
CA ASN A 288 24.95 11.53 9.03
C ASN A 288 23.67 11.08 9.78
N THR A 289 23.03 10.03 9.28
CA THR A 289 21.79 9.47 9.84
C THR A 289 22.08 8.16 10.54
N GLU A 290 21.59 8.02 11.78
CA GLU A 290 21.74 6.80 12.57
C GLU A 290 20.40 6.06 12.69
N ILE A 291 20.38 4.80 12.26
CA ILE A 291 19.20 3.93 12.32
C ILE A 291 19.57 2.71 13.17
N ASN A 292 18.95 2.60 14.34
CA ASN A 292 19.23 1.54 15.32
C ASN A 292 17.96 0.79 15.67
N ASP A 293 18.02 -0.55 15.65
CA ASP A 293 16.93 -1.45 16.07
C ASP A 293 15.56 -1.02 15.50
N SER A 294 15.51 -0.75 14.20
CA SER A 294 14.32 -0.18 13.55
C SER A 294 13.97 -0.88 12.24
N ILE A 295 12.69 -0.82 11.86
CA ILE A 295 12.23 -1.15 10.51
C ILE A 295 11.91 0.15 9.81
N VAL A 296 12.59 0.45 8.71
CA VAL A 296 12.41 1.70 7.96
C VAL A 296 11.79 1.37 6.62
N ASN A 297 10.64 1.98 6.31
CA ASN A 297 10.01 1.87 5.01
C ASN A 297 9.72 3.26 4.46
N GLN A 298 10.55 3.70 3.51
CA GLN A 298 10.48 5.05 2.97
C GLN A 298 10.48 6.06 4.13
N ASN A 299 9.59 7.06 4.12
CA ASN A 299 9.45 8.07 5.16
C ASN A 299 8.97 7.56 6.54
N PHE A 300 8.77 6.25 6.74
CA PHE A 300 8.32 5.67 8.01
C PHE A 300 9.46 4.93 8.72
N ILE A 301 9.61 5.19 10.02
CA ILE A 301 10.49 4.45 10.92
C ILE A 301 9.63 3.80 11.99
N PHE A 302 9.79 2.49 12.17
CA PHE A 302 9.27 1.76 13.30
C PHE A 302 10.39 1.38 14.26
N ASN A 303 10.36 1.94 15.47
CA ASN A 303 11.33 1.65 16.50
C ASN A 303 10.95 0.35 17.24
N LEU A 304 11.80 -0.67 17.19
CA LEU A 304 11.51 -1.97 17.80
C LEU A 304 11.53 -1.93 19.34
N PRO A 305 12.50 -1.29 20.02
CA PRO A 305 12.49 -1.19 21.48
C PRO A 305 11.25 -0.49 22.06
N GLU A 306 10.81 0.60 21.44
CA GLU A 306 9.68 1.40 21.92
C GLU A 306 8.33 0.95 21.35
N MET A 307 8.34 0.08 20.34
CA MET A 307 7.16 -0.33 19.58
C MET A 307 6.35 0.88 19.07
N SER A 308 7.08 1.87 18.52
CA SER A 308 6.52 3.17 18.12
C SER A 308 6.77 3.45 16.64
N ASN A 309 5.80 4.12 16.00
CA ASN A 309 5.89 4.59 14.62
C ASN A 309 6.25 6.07 14.58
N LEU A 310 7.19 6.43 13.71
CA LEU A 310 7.60 7.80 13.41
C LEU A 310 7.54 8.03 11.90
N TYR A 311 6.86 9.09 11.48
CA TYR A 311 6.90 9.60 10.12
C TYR A 311 7.89 10.76 10.01
N VAL A 312 8.79 10.69 9.02
CA VAL A 312 9.77 11.73 8.70
C VAL A 312 9.36 12.41 7.41
N ASP A 313 8.87 13.65 7.52
CA ASP A 313 8.44 14.45 6.36
C ASP A 313 9.63 14.96 5.51
N ASP A 314 10.84 14.98 6.11
CA ASP A 314 12.04 15.43 5.43
C ASP A 314 12.67 14.30 4.60
N ASP A 315 12.41 14.34 3.29
CA ASP A 315 12.98 13.41 2.30
C ASP A 315 14.53 13.45 2.24
N THR A 316 15.20 14.43 2.87
CA THR A 316 16.67 14.47 2.96
C THR A 316 17.25 13.62 4.09
N ILE A 317 16.44 13.28 5.11
CA ILE A 317 16.84 12.41 6.22
C ILE A 317 16.44 10.98 5.88
N ILE A 318 15.16 10.76 5.60
CA ILE A 318 14.66 9.49 5.07
C ILE A 318 13.57 9.77 4.05
N GLY A 319 13.72 9.21 2.85
CA GLY A 319 12.86 9.52 1.72
C GLY A 319 12.40 8.32 0.91
N ASN A 320 11.34 8.51 0.14
CA ASN A 320 10.88 7.57 -0.87
C ASN A 320 11.57 7.84 -2.22
N MET A 321 12.35 6.88 -2.74
CA MET A 321 13.04 6.98 -4.02
C MET A 321 12.12 6.94 -5.25
N GLU A 322 10.88 6.47 -5.11
CA GLU A 322 9.87 6.49 -6.19
C GLU A 322 9.22 7.87 -6.37
N LYS A 323 9.31 8.76 -5.38
CA LYS A 323 8.85 10.14 -5.55
C LYS A 323 9.71 10.78 -6.61
N ASN A 324 9.09 11.08 -7.76
CA ASN A 324 9.76 11.83 -8.82
C ASN A 324 9.78 13.32 -8.44
N LEU A 325 10.65 13.68 -7.48
CA LEU A 325 10.82 15.02 -6.93
C LEU A 325 11.01 16.08 -8.03
N PHE A 326 11.67 15.70 -9.13
CA PHE A 326 11.85 16.57 -10.29
C PHE A 326 10.52 16.85 -11.00
N LYS A 327 9.70 15.82 -11.26
CA LYS A 327 8.38 15.99 -11.86
C LYS A 327 7.48 16.86 -10.97
N GLU A 328 7.47 16.65 -9.66
CA GLU A 328 6.68 17.48 -8.74
C GLU A 328 7.12 18.93 -8.71
N LYS A 329 8.44 19.18 -8.67
CA LYS A 329 9.00 20.54 -8.76
C LYS A 329 8.63 21.20 -10.09
N LEU A 330 8.72 20.47 -11.20
CA LEU A 330 8.30 20.97 -12.51
C LEU A 330 6.80 21.29 -12.56
N GLU A 331 5.94 20.44 -12.00
CA GLU A 331 4.51 20.72 -11.89
C GLU A 331 4.23 21.99 -11.07
N LYS A 332 4.90 22.16 -9.92
CA LYS A 332 4.78 23.37 -9.09
C LYS A 332 5.23 24.63 -9.85
N ILE A 333 6.39 24.58 -10.50
CA ILE A 333 6.90 25.71 -11.31
C ILE A 333 5.93 26.03 -12.45
N PHE A 334 5.42 25.02 -13.16
CA PHE A 334 4.44 25.22 -14.23
C PHE A 334 3.18 25.92 -13.72
N ASN A 335 2.63 25.47 -12.58
CA ASN A 335 1.46 26.11 -11.96
C ASN A 335 1.73 27.58 -11.63
N ILE A 336 2.89 27.89 -11.05
CA ILE A 336 3.29 29.27 -10.71
C ILE A 336 3.44 30.12 -11.97
N VAL A 337 4.14 29.62 -13.00
CA VAL A 337 4.39 30.37 -14.25
C VAL A 337 3.07 30.68 -14.97
N VAL A 338 2.17 29.70 -15.09
CA VAL A 338 0.86 29.91 -15.74
C VAL A 338 -0.02 30.82 -14.89
N ALA A 339 0.01 30.69 -13.56
CA ALA A 339 -0.73 31.59 -12.67
C ALA A 339 -0.23 33.03 -12.75
N LEU A 340 1.09 33.24 -12.80
CA LEU A 340 1.70 34.57 -13.01
C LEU A 340 1.29 35.16 -14.37
N PHE A 341 1.34 34.35 -15.43
CA PHE A 341 0.91 34.79 -16.76
C PHE A 341 -0.57 35.22 -16.77
N LEU A 342 -1.46 34.40 -16.21
CA LEU A 342 -2.89 34.74 -16.10
C LEU A 342 -3.11 35.95 -15.19
N PHE A 343 -2.37 36.05 -14.09
CA PHE A 343 -2.45 37.19 -13.17
C PHE A 343 -2.09 38.49 -13.89
N CYS A 344 -0.96 38.53 -14.61
CA CYS A 344 -0.55 39.68 -15.41
C CYS A 344 -1.58 40.03 -16.50
N LEU A 345 -2.09 39.02 -17.21
CA LEU A 345 -3.08 39.21 -18.28
C LEU A 345 -4.39 39.83 -17.75
N PHE A 346 -4.87 39.38 -16.59
CA PHE A 346 -6.13 39.84 -15.99
C PHE A 346 -5.95 40.94 -14.94
N THR A 347 -4.74 41.46 -14.74
CA THR A 347 -4.45 42.54 -13.78
C THR A 347 -5.33 43.78 -14.01
N PRO A 348 -5.56 44.27 -15.25
CA PRO A 348 -6.42 45.44 -15.46
C PRO A 348 -7.88 45.22 -14.99
N VAL A 349 -8.42 44.02 -15.23
CA VAL A 349 -9.78 43.64 -14.80
C VAL A 349 -9.85 43.49 -13.28
N MET A 350 -8.85 42.86 -12.68
CA MET A 350 -8.72 42.71 -11.24
C MET A 350 -8.64 44.06 -10.53
N LEU A 351 -7.81 44.99 -11.04
CA LEU A 351 -7.61 46.30 -10.44
C LEU A 351 -8.89 47.15 -10.51
N THR A 352 -9.60 47.13 -11.64
CA THR A 352 -10.85 47.88 -11.79
C THR A 352 -11.96 47.37 -10.86
N LEU A 353 -12.12 46.05 -10.73
CA LEU A 353 -13.05 45.45 -9.77
C LEU A 353 -12.67 45.72 -8.32
N TYR A 354 -11.37 45.71 -8.02
CA TYR A 354 -10.86 46.02 -6.68
C TYR A 354 -11.06 47.50 -6.31
N ILE A 355 -10.79 48.43 -7.23
CA ILE A 355 -11.09 49.86 -7.05
C ILE A 355 -12.59 50.07 -6.84
N TYR A 356 -13.43 49.40 -7.63
CA TYR A 356 -14.88 49.48 -7.45
C TYR A 356 -15.33 48.94 -6.08
N HIS A 357 -14.71 47.88 -5.58
CA HIS A 357 -14.94 47.36 -4.23
C HIS A 357 -14.57 48.37 -3.13
N LEU A 358 -13.46 49.09 -3.27
CA LEU A 358 -13.06 50.15 -2.34
C LEU A 358 -14.02 51.36 -2.37
N LEU A 359 -14.50 51.74 -3.56
CA LEU A 359 -15.41 52.88 -3.75
C LEU A 359 -16.85 52.58 -3.29
N CYS A 360 -17.26 51.31 -3.28
CA CYS A 360 -18.60 50.87 -2.89
C CYS A 360 -18.53 49.84 -1.74
N PRO A 361 -18.18 50.26 -0.51
CA PRO A 361 -17.99 49.37 0.64
C PRO A 361 -19.27 48.64 1.07
N SER A 362 -20.45 49.12 0.66
CA SER A 362 -21.74 48.43 0.89
C SER A 362 -21.90 47.14 0.07
N LYS A 363 -21.11 46.96 -1.00
CA LYS A 363 -21.09 45.75 -1.83
C LYS A 363 -19.72 45.09 -1.71
N ARG A 364 -19.57 44.14 -0.78
CA ARG A 364 -18.33 43.37 -0.60
C ARG A 364 -18.15 42.38 -1.76
N TYR A 365 -17.40 42.79 -2.78
CA TYR A 365 -17.13 41.96 -3.96
C TYR A 365 -15.99 40.97 -3.75
N LEU A 366 -14.99 41.28 -2.94
CA LEU A 366 -13.91 40.34 -2.57
C LEU A 366 -14.30 39.61 -1.29
N ASP A 367 -14.16 38.29 -1.31
CA ASP A 367 -14.43 37.44 -0.16
C ASP A 367 -13.43 36.28 -0.11
N THR A 368 -13.31 35.65 1.06
CA THR A 368 -12.35 34.57 1.29
C THR A 368 -13.10 33.33 1.73
N ILE A 369 -12.95 32.24 0.98
CA ILE A 369 -13.45 30.93 1.38
C ILE A 369 -12.35 30.30 2.22
N THR A 370 -12.69 29.93 3.44
CA THR A 370 -11.82 29.12 4.31
C THR A 370 -12.44 27.76 4.46
N GLY A 371 -11.60 26.74 4.46
CA GLY A 371 -12.04 25.37 4.58
C GLY A 371 -10.86 24.42 4.48
N TYR A 372 -11.18 23.17 4.21
CA TYR A 372 -10.22 22.10 4.19
C TYR A 372 -9.97 21.63 2.77
N GLY A 373 -8.70 21.49 2.44
CA GLY A 373 -8.23 20.89 1.20
C GLY A 373 -8.02 19.39 1.33
N GLY A 374 -7.23 18.86 0.40
CA GLY A 374 -6.73 17.48 0.51
C GLY A 374 -5.76 17.31 1.68
N TYR A 375 -5.25 16.09 1.83
CA TYR A 375 -4.20 15.77 2.78
C TYR A 375 -2.92 16.54 2.43
N GLY A 376 -2.48 17.39 3.37
CA GLY A 376 -1.36 18.33 3.15
C GLY A 376 -0.08 17.88 3.84
N SER A 377 -0.18 17.62 5.15
CA SER A 377 0.88 17.08 6.00
C SER A 377 0.48 15.69 6.51
N ARG A 378 1.42 15.01 7.14
CA ARG A 378 1.12 13.86 7.99
C ARG A 378 1.56 14.17 9.41
N ASP A 379 0.82 13.66 10.39
CA ASP A 379 1.23 13.71 11.79
C ASP A 379 2.51 12.85 12.00
N MET A 380 3.11 12.91 13.19
CA MET A 380 4.28 12.11 13.51
C MET A 380 4.03 10.59 13.49
N LYS A 381 2.77 10.15 13.49
CA LYS A 381 2.38 8.74 13.32
C LYS A 381 2.13 8.38 11.86
N GLY A 382 2.27 9.34 10.95
CA GLY A 382 2.03 9.23 9.52
C GLY A 382 0.56 9.27 9.10
N ASN A 383 -0.36 9.60 10.01
CA ASN A 383 -1.76 9.81 9.66
C ASN A 383 -1.88 11.09 8.84
N PRO A 384 -2.62 11.06 7.73
CA PRO A 384 -2.74 12.22 6.87
C PRO A 384 -3.62 13.30 7.52
N GLU A 385 -3.14 14.53 7.54
CA GLU A 385 -3.82 15.69 8.09
C GLU A 385 -4.40 16.56 6.97
N LEU A 386 -5.63 17.04 7.20
CA LEU A 386 -6.29 17.94 6.26
C LEU A 386 -5.58 19.29 6.23
N SER A 387 -5.29 19.76 5.02
CA SER A 387 -4.75 21.12 4.84
C SER A 387 -5.85 22.16 5.10
N VAL A 388 -5.58 23.13 5.98
CA VAL A 388 -6.46 24.29 6.15
C VAL A 388 -6.03 25.35 5.16
N LEU A 389 -6.93 25.70 4.24
CA LEU A 389 -6.64 26.58 3.12
C LEU A 389 -7.61 27.76 3.09
N SER A 390 -7.12 28.88 2.59
CA SER A 390 -7.92 30.07 2.32
C SER A 390 -7.79 30.45 0.85
N GLN A 391 -8.92 30.67 0.19
CA GLN A 391 -8.97 31.01 -1.23
C GLN A 391 -9.72 32.32 -1.42
N TYR A 392 -9.06 33.27 -2.08
CA TYR A 392 -9.71 34.51 -2.47
C TYR A 392 -10.64 34.29 -3.68
N HIS A 393 -11.81 34.92 -3.65
CA HIS A 393 -12.73 34.91 -4.77
C HIS A 393 -13.53 36.22 -4.85
N PHE A 394 -14.03 36.52 -6.05
CA PHE A 394 -15.00 37.59 -6.27
C PHE A 394 -16.44 37.07 -6.31
N LYS A 395 -17.37 37.82 -5.72
CA LYS A 395 -18.81 37.61 -5.88
C LYS A 395 -19.25 38.09 -7.27
N SER A 396 -19.09 37.23 -8.26
CA SER A 396 -19.45 37.48 -9.66
C SER A 396 -20.24 36.29 -10.22
N SER A 397 -21.18 36.56 -11.11
CA SER A 397 -21.91 35.53 -11.87
C SER A 397 -21.02 34.83 -12.90
N HIS A 398 -19.89 35.45 -13.28
CA HIS A 398 -18.97 34.89 -14.26
C HIS A 398 -17.89 34.04 -13.58
N SER A 399 -17.88 32.73 -13.88
CA SER A 399 -17.00 31.72 -13.24
C SER A 399 -15.51 32.07 -13.31
N LEU A 400 -15.03 32.63 -14.43
CA LEU A 400 -13.62 33.01 -14.56
C LEU A 400 -13.27 34.20 -13.65
N ILE A 401 -14.12 35.23 -13.61
CA ILE A 401 -13.87 36.46 -12.85
C ILE A 401 -13.94 36.17 -11.35
N SER A 402 -14.87 35.32 -10.92
CA SER A 402 -14.97 34.94 -9.51
C SER A 402 -13.70 34.29 -8.99
N LYS A 403 -12.94 33.59 -9.84
CA LYS A 403 -11.74 32.84 -9.45
C LYS A 403 -10.41 33.59 -9.60
N LEU A 404 -10.38 34.73 -10.30
CA LEU A 404 -9.14 35.46 -10.55
C LEU A 404 -8.34 35.84 -9.27
N PRO A 405 -8.97 36.26 -8.15
CA PRO A 405 -8.23 36.53 -6.92
C PRO A 405 -7.48 35.30 -6.38
N GLY A 406 -8.01 34.10 -6.63
CA GLY A 406 -7.40 32.83 -6.23
C GLY A 406 -6.08 32.52 -6.94
N LEU A 407 -5.74 33.21 -8.03
CA LEU A 407 -4.41 33.10 -8.65
C LEU A 407 -3.29 33.50 -7.69
N ILE A 408 -3.55 34.39 -6.74
CA ILE A 408 -2.59 34.76 -5.69
C ILE A 408 -2.26 33.55 -4.81
N ASN A 409 -3.25 32.74 -4.46
CA ASN A 409 -3.04 31.51 -3.69
C ASN A 409 -2.23 30.48 -4.48
N VAL A 410 -2.43 30.40 -5.80
CA VAL A 410 -1.62 29.53 -6.67
C VAL A 410 -0.16 30.00 -6.73
N ILE A 411 0.08 31.31 -6.84
CA ILE A 411 1.43 31.88 -6.86
C ILE A 411 2.16 31.65 -5.53
N LYS A 412 1.44 31.73 -4.40
CA LYS A 412 1.98 31.40 -3.07
C LYS A 412 2.30 29.91 -2.91
N GLY A 413 1.67 29.04 -3.71
CA GLY A 413 1.80 27.59 -3.62
C GLY A 413 0.78 26.94 -2.68
N ASP A 414 -0.22 27.69 -2.19
CA ASP A 414 -1.25 27.18 -1.27
C ASP A 414 -2.21 26.20 -1.99
N ILE A 415 -2.50 26.46 -3.27
CA ILE A 415 -3.37 25.64 -4.13
C ILE A 415 -2.78 25.51 -5.55
N ARG A 416 -3.29 24.57 -6.36
CA ARG A 416 -2.90 24.41 -7.78
C ARG A 416 -3.88 25.10 -8.72
N LEU A 417 -3.54 25.19 -10.01
CA LEU A 417 -4.49 25.68 -11.02
C LEU A 417 -5.67 24.72 -11.21
N VAL A 418 -5.38 23.42 -11.25
CA VAL A 418 -6.36 22.34 -11.39
C VAL A 418 -6.27 21.43 -10.17
N GLY A 419 -7.41 21.07 -9.60
CA GLY A 419 -7.47 20.25 -8.40
C GLY A 419 -8.87 20.11 -7.84
N ASN A 420 -8.97 19.39 -6.73
CA ASN A 420 -10.23 19.21 -6.02
C ASN A 420 -10.61 20.49 -5.25
N SER A 421 -11.90 20.64 -5.00
CA SER A 421 -12.46 21.82 -4.33
C SER A 421 -12.22 21.82 -2.82
N ILE A 422 -12.11 23.01 -2.24
CA ILE A 422 -12.12 23.20 -0.78
C ILE A 422 -13.48 22.77 -0.23
N LEU A 423 -13.48 22.10 0.92
CA LEU A 423 -14.68 21.74 1.65
C LEU A 423 -14.91 22.61 2.89
N SER A 424 -16.16 22.90 3.17
CA SER A 424 -16.56 23.39 4.49
C SER A 424 -16.47 22.29 5.55
N GLU A 425 -16.50 22.69 6.82
CA GLU A 425 -16.55 21.75 7.95
C GLU A 425 -17.79 20.83 7.90
N GLU A 426 -18.93 21.37 7.47
CA GLU A 426 -20.17 20.62 7.28
C GLU A 426 -20.04 19.57 6.17
N GLU A 427 -19.41 19.94 5.05
CA GLU A 427 -19.19 19.02 3.92
C GLU A 427 -18.22 17.89 4.27
N ILE A 428 -17.22 18.14 5.14
CA ILE A 428 -16.34 17.07 5.64
C ILE A 428 -17.09 16.09 6.52
N ALA A 429 -17.99 16.57 7.37
CA ALA A 429 -18.81 15.71 8.22
C ALA A 429 -19.73 14.77 7.42
N LEU A 430 -19.97 15.08 6.13
CA LEU A 430 -20.71 14.21 5.21
C LEU A 430 -19.87 13.07 4.61
N LEU A 431 -18.53 13.12 4.69
CA LEU A 431 -17.64 12.09 4.17
C LEU A 431 -17.57 10.89 5.13
N ARG A 432 -18.59 10.03 5.10
CA ARG A 432 -18.74 8.88 6.02
C ARG A 432 -18.04 7.62 5.51
N GLU A 433 -18.04 7.42 4.20
CA GLU A 433 -17.53 6.20 3.57
C GLU A 433 -16.11 6.40 3.04
N ASP A 434 -15.29 5.35 3.05
CA ASP A 434 -13.86 5.46 2.69
C ASP A 434 -13.65 5.83 1.22
N TRP A 435 -14.53 5.39 0.32
CA TRP A 435 -14.47 5.81 -1.08
C TRP A 435 -14.68 7.32 -1.25
N GLN A 436 -15.45 7.98 -0.38
CA GLN A 436 -15.66 9.44 -0.45
C GLN A 436 -14.42 10.22 -0.04
N LYS A 437 -13.56 9.64 0.81
CA LYS A 437 -12.31 10.25 1.28
C LYS A 437 -11.19 10.17 0.24
N VAL A 438 -11.32 9.34 -0.80
CA VAL A 438 -10.32 9.20 -1.87
C VAL A 438 -9.95 10.54 -2.49
N ARG A 439 -10.92 11.46 -2.62
CA ARG A 439 -10.68 12.81 -3.15
C ARG A 439 -9.64 13.62 -2.39
N LEU A 440 -9.47 13.35 -1.09
CA LEU A 440 -8.55 14.06 -0.22
C LEU A 440 -7.10 13.73 -0.57
N ASN A 441 -6.85 12.65 -1.32
CA ASN A 441 -5.52 12.31 -1.84
C ASN A 441 -5.07 13.22 -3.00
N ALA A 442 -5.98 13.99 -3.60
CA ALA A 442 -5.64 14.95 -4.64
C ALA A 442 -5.36 16.35 -4.08
N PRO A 443 -4.47 17.11 -4.71
CA PRO A 443 -4.25 18.51 -4.34
C PRO A 443 -5.49 19.35 -4.60
N THR A 444 -5.67 20.37 -3.76
CA THR A 444 -6.69 21.39 -3.95
C THR A 444 -6.31 22.31 -5.09
N GLY A 445 -7.29 22.71 -5.91
CA GLY A 445 -7.04 23.59 -7.05
C GLY A 445 -8.10 24.64 -7.29
N LEU A 446 -7.81 25.58 -8.18
CA LEU A 446 -8.70 26.68 -8.53
C LEU A 446 -9.84 26.24 -9.47
N ILE A 447 -9.53 25.36 -10.41
CA ILE A 447 -10.45 24.81 -11.41
C ILE A 447 -10.66 23.33 -11.11
N HIS A 448 -11.91 22.87 -11.19
CA HIS A 448 -12.29 21.51 -10.84
C HIS A 448 -12.83 20.75 -12.05
N LEU A 449 -12.61 19.43 -12.09
CA LEU A 449 -13.09 18.59 -13.19
C LEU A 449 -14.62 18.64 -13.33
N TRP A 450 -15.35 18.52 -12.22
CA TRP A 450 -16.82 18.50 -12.18
C TRP A 450 -17.47 19.77 -12.77
N GLU A 451 -16.75 20.90 -12.81
CA GLU A 451 -17.27 22.15 -13.41
C GLU A 451 -17.36 22.07 -14.94
N ILE A 452 -16.52 21.25 -15.56
CA ILE A 452 -16.43 21.07 -17.01
C ILE A 452 -17.37 19.97 -17.49
N GLU A 453 -17.64 18.99 -16.62
CA GLU A 453 -18.53 17.86 -16.91
C GLU A 453 -20.03 18.24 -16.87
N LYS A 454 -20.36 19.49 -16.53
CA LYS A 454 -21.72 19.91 -16.17
C LYS A 454 -22.81 19.46 -17.15
N ASN A 455 -23.65 18.55 -16.64
CA ASN A 455 -25.10 18.64 -16.70
C ASN A 455 -25.60 19.62 -15.61
N PRO A 456 -26.72 20.34 -15.82
CA PRO A 456 -27.10 21.51 -15.01
C PRO A 456 -27.52 21.23 -13.55
N VAL A 457 -27.57 19.97 -13.10
CA VAL A 457 -27.86 19.60 -11.70
C VAL A 457 -26.87 18.52 -11.26
N SER A 458 -25.66 18.92 -10.85
CA SER A 458 -24.71 17.98 -10.24
C SER A 458 -25.09 17.77 -8.77
N THR A 459 -25.52 16.55 -8.41
CA THR A 459 -25.75 16.21 -7.00
C THR A 459 -24.44 16.24 -6.20
N TRP A 460 -24.50 16.34 -4.87
CA TRP A 460 -23.32 16.23 -4.01
C TRP A 460 -22.52 14.94 -4.31
N GLU A 461 -23.21 13.83 -4.51
CA GLU A 461 -22.59 12.55 -4.84
C GLU A 461 -21.86 12.58 -6.18
N GLU A 462 -22.46 13.16 -7.23
CA GLU A 462 -21.81 13.29 -8.54
C GLU A 462 -20.54 14.15 -8.48
N ARG A 463 -20.54 15.24 -7.68
CA ARG A 463 -19.33 16.03 -7.43
C ARG A 463 -18.24 15.17 -6.80
N ILE A 464 -18.56 14.41 -5.76
CA ILE A 464 -17.60 13.55 -5.06
C ILE A 464 -17.08 12.44 -5.98
N VAL A 465 -17.93 11.83 -6.81
CA VAL A 465 -17.51 10.82 -7.80
C VAL A 465 -16.52 11.41 -8.81
N SER A 466 -16.80 12.59 -9.35
CA SER A 466 -15.90 13.28 -10.28
C SER A 466 -14.56 13.65 -9.63
N GLU A 467 -14.58 14.12 -8.38
CA GLU A 467 -13.37 14.47 -7.63
C GLU A 467 -12.56 13.25 -7.19
N ASN A 468 -13.20 12.12 -6.91
CA ASN A 468 -12.54 10.83 -6.68
C ASN A 468 -11.91 10.29 -7.96
N PHE A 469 -12.61 10.43 -9.09
CA PHE A 469 -12.08 10.06 -10.40
C PHE A 469 -10.83 10.88 -10.72
N TYR A 470 -10.89 12.20 -10.52
CA TYR A 470 -9.72 13.06 -10.65
C TYR A 470 -8.59 12.61 -9.72
N ALA A 471 -8.86 12.39 -8.43
CA ALA A 471 -7.85 11.95 -7.47
C ALA A 471 -7.13 10.65 -7.87
N SER A 472 -7.86 9.73 -8.51
CA SER A 472 -7.34 8.42 -8.89
C SER A 472 -6.64 8.41 -10.25
N THR A 473 -7.00 9.33 -11.16
CA THR A 473 -6.51 9.34 -12.56
C THR A 473 -5.60 10.51 -12.90
N ARG A 474 -5.39 11.42 -11.93
CA ARG A 474 -4.65 12.66 -12.13
C ARG A 474 -3.31 12.45 -12.83
N SER A 475 -3.08 13.22 -13.88
CA SER A 475 -1.79 13.35 -14.52
C SER A 475 -1.56 14.79 -14.96
N PHE A 476 -0.29 15.20 -15.10
CA PHE A 476 0.06 16.52 -15.64
C PHE A 476 -0.65 16.81 -16.99
N ARG A 477 -0.77 15.80 -17.85
CA ARG A 477 -1.44 15.91 -19.15
C ARG A 477 -2.95 16.16 -18.98
N ASP A 478 -3.57 15.50 -18.01
CA ASP A 478 -4.98 15.67 -17.71
C ASP A 478 -5.26 17.04 -17.09
N ASP A 479 -4.39 17.53 -16.19
CA ASP A 479 -4.48 18.88 -15.62
C ASP A 479 -4.46 19.95 -16.74
N VAL A 480 -3.54 19.83 -17.70
CA VAL A 480 -3.47 20.73 -18.86
C VAL A 480 -4.74 20.63 -19.72
N ARG A 481 -5.25 19.42 -19.97
CA ARG A 481 -6.49 19.20 -20.73
C ARG A 481 -7.71 19.82 -20.03
N ILE A 482 -7.84 19.66 -18.72
CA ILE A 482 -8.91 20.26 -17.90
C ILE A 482 -8.82 21.78 -18.00
N LEU A 483 -7.63 22.37 -17.83
CA LEU A 483 -7.40 23.80 -17.96
C LEU A 483 -7.87 24.34 -19.33
N PHE A 484 -7.45 23.69 -20.43
CA PHE A 484 -7.90 24.08 -21.77
C PHE A 484 -9.41 23.97 -21.93
N LYS A 485 -9.99 22.84 -21.54
CA LYS A 485 -11.45 22.64 -21.63
C LYS A 485 -12.23 23.70 -20.85
N TYR A 486 -11.75 24.10 -19.68
CA TYR A 486 -12.39 25.15 -18.88
C TYR A 486 -12.47 26.49 -19.63
N PHE A 487 -11.36 26.95 -20.23
CA PHE A 487 -11.36 28.19 -21.01
C PHE A 487 -12.25 28.11 -22.27
N PHE A 488 -12.27 26.97 -22.96
CA PHE A 488 -13.16 26.77 -24.11
C PHE A 488 -14.64 26.70 -23.70
N HIS A 489 -14.95 26.04 -22.59
CA HIS A 489 -16.31 25.88 -22.09
C HIS A 489 -16.92 27.23 -21.67
N ILE A 490 -16.14 28.09 -20.99
CA ILE A 490 -16.57 29.45 -20.65
C ILE A 490 -16.87 30.28 -21.90
N LYS A 491 -16.07 30.14 -22.96
CA LYS A 491 -16.29 30.86 -24.22
C LYS A 491 -17.60 30.45 -24.89
N ASN A 492 -17.97 29.17 -24.83
CA ASN A 492 -19.22 28.67 -25.40
C ASN A 492 -20.46 29.07 -24.57
N LEU A 493 -20.36 29.10 -23.24
CA LEU A 493 -21.43 29.60 -22.36
C LEU A 493 -21.67 31.11 -22.51
N SER A 494 -20.63 31.88 -22.84
CA SER A 494 -20.77 33.30 -23.21
C SER A 494 -21.56 33.45 -24.52
N ALA A 495 -21.28 32.60 -25.52
CA ALA A 495 -21.98 32.63 -26.81
C ALA A 495 -23.46 32.21 -26.73
N GLU A 496 -23.81 31.22 -25.90
CA GLU A 496 -25.22 30.81 -25.69
C GLU A 496 -26.05 31.85 -24.93
N ASN A 497 -25.45 32.52 -23.94
CA ASN A 497 -26.13 33.59 -23.20
C ASN A 497 -26.35 34.85 -24.06
N ASP A 498 -25.44 35.14 -24.99
CA ASP A 498 -25.63 36.24 -25.95
C ASP A 498 -26.71 35.91 -26.98
N HIS A 499 -26.81 34.64 -27.44
CA HIS A 499 -27.89 34.21 -28.33
C HIS A 499 -29.29 34.24 -27.67
N GLN A 500 -29.40 33.92 -26.37
CA GLN A 500 -30.66 34.07 -25.64
C GLN A 500 -31.04 35.54 -25.37
N ARG A 501 -30.05 36.44 -25.24
CA ARG A 501 -30.29 37.88 -25.12
C ARG A 501 -30.76 38.51 -26.43
N GLU A 502 -30.21 38.10 -27.57
CA GLU A 502 -30.67 38.57 -28.89
C GLU A 502 -32.12 38.13 -29.17
N LEU A 503 -32.49 36.89 -28.82
CA LEU A 503 -33.88 36.39 -28.92
C LEU A 503 -34.85 37.10 -27.95
N GLY A 504 -34.37 37.54 -26.79
CA GLY A 504 -35.17 38.31 -25.81
C GLY A 504 -35.38 39.77 -26.20
N SER A 505 -34.49 40.38 -26.98
CA SER A 505 -34.63 41.76 -27.47
C SER A 505 -35.55 41.91 -28.69
N GLY A 506 -35.91 40.82 -29.37
CA GLY A 506 -36.80 40.83 -30.54
C GLY A 506 -38.31 40.87 -30.24
N PHE A 507 -38.72 40.86 -28.96
CA PHE A 507 -40.12 40.91 -28.53
C PHE A 507 -40.56 42.26 -27.96
N LEU A 508 -39.70 43.28 -28.03
CA LEU A 508 -40.02 44.67 -27.69
C LEU A 508 -39.50 45.62 -28.78
N SER A 509 -40.07 45.50 -29.98
CA SER A 509 -40.03 46.53 -31.03
C SER A 509 -41.39 46.66 -31.70
#